data_AF-A0A7K1XUI3-F1
#
_entry.id   AF-A0A7K1XUI3-F1
#
_cell.length_a   1.000
_cell.length_b   1.000
_cell.length_c   1.000
_cell.angle_alpha   90.00
_cell.angle_beta   90.00
_cell.angle_gamma   90.00
#
_symmetry.space_group_name_H-M   'P 1'
#
loop_
_entity.id
_entity.type
_entity.pdbx_description
1 polymer ?
#
loop_
_entity_poly.entity_id
_entity_poly.type
_entity_poly.pdbx_seq_one_letter_code
_entity_poly.pdbx_strand_id
1 'polypeptide(L)'
;MKTITRNRILLLLSAILFAAASCKKENTTTAGEQISLPSGAIAVTSGTATEDAVYLVNTCPKGGKLDSVAFSALPAATVSYLSANYTGYTFQKAFKAKSANGAADSYVVVISFNGKPVGLKFDTAGTFVSIFEQREARDLKNKGWHPGGRFDMRDGRCRDTLALSALPAAVKTYFTTNFAQDTLLHATTTKDGSFLVISASKGLFISAFSPAGVFVKRTAITEPAKRSEVALAALPAVARTYLTNTFAGYVFNKAYVLKTGTAVKGYTALIDASGTKYAVAFNASGDWIKTVTVR
;
A
#
# COMPACT_ATOMS: atom_id res chain seq x y z
N MET A 1 -48.95 -53.47 -37.34
CA MET A 1 -48.00 -52.91 -36.35
C MET A 1 -46.88 -52.18 -37.08
N LYS A 2 -46.91 -50.84 -37.05
CA LYS A 2 -45.78 -49.89 -37.14
C LYS A 2 -46.36 -48.54 -37.59
N THR A 3 -46.68 -47.71 -36.60
CA THR A 3 -47.14 -46.34 -36.75
C THR A 3 -45.95 -45.46 -37.09
N ILE A 4 -45.99 -44.84 -38.26
CA ILE A 4 -45.13 -43.73 -38.68
C ILE A 4 -45.83 -42.45 -38.26
N THR A 5 -45.18 -41.57 -37.50
CA THR A 5 -45.77 -40.27 -37.14
C THR A 5 -44.77 -39.14 -37.37
N ARG A 6 -45.34 -38.05 -37.88
CA ARG A 6 -44.74 -36.94 -38.61
C ARG A 6 -43.85 -36.04 -37.77
N ASN A 7 -42.78 -35.63 -38.45
CA ASN A 7 -41.97 -34.43 -38.30
C ASN A 7 -42.81 -33.16 -37.99
N ARG A 8 -42.51 -32.49 -36.87
CA ARG A 8 -42.82 -31.06 -36.66
C ARG A 8 -41.63 -30.39 -35.98
N ILE A 9 -41.01 -29.49 -36.75
CA ILE A 9 -40.04 -28.48 -36.34
C ILE A 9 -40.71 -27.57 -35.29
N LEU A 10 -40.07 -27.43 -34.12
CA LEU A 10 -40.33 -26.33 -33.20
C LEU A 10 -39.01 -25.89 -32.56
N LEU A 11 -38.58 -24.68 -32.92
CA LEU A 11 -37.48 -23.94 -32.28
C LEU A 11 -37.82 -23.71 -30.80
N LEU A 12 -36.95 -24.16 -29.89
CA LEU A 12 -36.93 -23.69 -28.50
C LEU A 12 -35.63 -22.92 -28.27
N LEU A 13 -35.76 -21.59 -28.25
CA LEU A 13 -34.75 -20.65 -27.79
C LEU A 13 -34.37 -20.99 -26.35
N SER A 14 -33.07 -21.18 -26.14
CA SER A 14 -32.42 -21.26 -24.84
C SER A 14 -32.53 -19.92 -24.11
N ALA A 15 -33.41 -19.82 -23.11
CA ALA A 15 -33.38 -18.75 -22.12
C ALA A 15 -32.59 -19.22 -20.90
N ILE A 16 -31.29 -18.94 -20.90
CA ILE A 16 -30.43 -19.05 -19.71
C ILE A 16 -30.87 -17.94 -18.75
N LEU A 17 -31.66 -18.28 -17.72
CA LEU A 17 -31.88 -17.42 -16.57
C LEU A 17 -30.56 -17.28 -15.81
N PHE A 18 -29.82 -16.20 -16.08
CA PHE A 18 -28.80 -15.71 -15.16
C PHE A 18 -29.52 -15.12 -13.93
N ALA A 19 -29.61 -15.90 -12.86
CA ALA A 19 -29.94 -15.41 -11.54
C ALA A 19 -28.79 -14.51 -11.06
N ALA A 20 -28.88 -13.21 -11.33
CA ALA A 20 -28.04 -12.20 -10.71
C ALA A 20 -28.48 -12.05 -9.23
N ALA A 21 -27.91 -12.89 -8.36
CA ALA A 21 -27.96 -12.68 -6.92
C ALA A 21 -27.06 -11.50 -6.56
N SER A 22 -27.63 -10.30 -6.70
CA SER A 22 -27.03 -9.03 -6.28
C SER A 22 -27.08 -8.89 -4.76
N CYS A 23 -25.98 -8.46 -4.14
CA CYS A 23 -25.93 -8.09 -2.73
C CYS A 23 -26.80 -6.85 -2.48
N LYS A 24 -28.08 -7.05 -2.14
CA LYS A 24 -28.92 -5.95 -1.65
C LYS A 24 -28.66 -5.72 -0.17
N LYS A 25 -28.36 -4.46 0.15
CA LYS A 25 -28.51 -3.88 1.48
C LYS A 25 -30.00 -3.61 1.69
N GLU A 26 -30.65 -4.24 2.66
CA GLU A 26 -31.90 -3.70 3.17
C GLU A 26 -31.58 -2.59 4.17
N ASN A 27 -31.92 -1.35 3.82
CA ASN A 27 -32.18 -0.29 4.78
C ASN A 27 -33.05 0.77 4.08
N THR A 28 -34.24 0.96 4.63
CA THR A 28 -35.30 1.90 4.23
C THR A 28 -34.88 3.37 4.40
N THR A 29 -35.34 4.23 3.47
CA THR A 29 -35.37 5.73 3.46
C THR A 29 -34.03 6.48 3.46
N THR A 30 -33.73 7.50 2.62
CA THR A 30 -34.50 8.43 1.79
C THR A 30 -33.68 8.80 0.53
N ALA A 31 -34.34 9.20 -0.55
CA ALA A 31 -33.76 9.48 -1.86
C ALA A 31 -32.62 10.52 -1.84
N GLY A 32 -31.44 10.07 -2.26
CA GLY A 32 -30.28 10.86 -2.67
C GLY A 32 -29.45 9.99 -3.62
N GLU A 33 -28.88 10.59 -4.66
CA GLU A 33 -28.22 9.91 -5.79
C GLU A 33 -27.31 8.75 -5.34
N GLN A 34 -27.74 7.51 -5.62
CA GLN A 34 -27.00 6.31 -5.21
C GLN A 34 -25.81 6.06 -6.14
N ILE A 35 -24.60 6.21 -5.60
CA ILE A 35 -23.41 5.59 -6.17
C ILE A 35 -23.60 4.07 -6.08
N SER A 36 -23.77 3.40 -7.23
CA SER A 36 -23.76 1.92 -7.31
C SER A 36 -22.45 1.38 -6.74
N LEU A 37 -22.53 0.68 -5.60
CA LEU A 37 -21.39 0.11 -4.89
C LEU A 37 -21.09 -1.31 -5.43
N PRO A 38 -19.82 -1.69 -5.60
CA PRO A 38 -19.44 -3.05 -5.90
C PRO A 38 -19.82 -3.98 -4.73
N SER A 39 -20.14 -5.23 -5.07
CA SER A 39 -20.50 -6.26 -4.10
C SER A 39 -19.40 -6.44 -3.05
N GLY A 40 -19.75 -6.39 -1.75
CA GLY A 40 -18.80 -6.57 -0.65
C GLY A 40 -18.01 -5.31 -0.26
N ALA A 41 -18.54 -4.11 -0.52
CA ALA A 41 -18.00 -2.86 0.01
C ALA A 41 -18.82 -2.32 1.20
N ILE A 42 -18.15 -1.91 2.28
CA ILE A 42 -18.78 -1.33 3.48
C ILE A 42 -18.26 0.09 3.69
N ALA A 43 -19.11 1.11 3.56
CA ALA A 43 -18.75 2.48 3.90
C ALA A 43 -18.28 2.56 5.36
N VAL A 44 -17.21 3.27 5.64
CA VAL A 44 -16.54 3.31 6.94
C VAL A 44 -16.96 4.53 7.76
N THR A 45 -17.29 5.63 7.08
CA THR A 45 -17.81 6.87 7.68
C THR A 45 -19.33 6.92 7.62
N SER A 46 -19.97 7.35 8.72
CA SER A 46 -21.39 7.72 8.76
C SER A 46 -21.55 9.14 8.23
N GLY A 47 -21.66 9.28 6.93
CA GLY A 47 -21.85 10.55 6.24
C GLY A 47 -22.20 10.26 4.79
N THR A 48 -22.94 11.18 4.16
CA THR A 48 -23.39 11.10 2.76
C THR A 48 -22.31 10.51 1.85
N ALA A 49 -22.71 9.64 0.91
CA ALA A 49 -21.83 8.98 -0.04
C ALA A 49 -21.21 10.02 -0.99
N THR A 50 -20.19 10.73 -0.52
CA THR A 50 -19.36 11.64 -1.30
C THR A 50 -18.22 10.85 -1.95
N GLU A 51 -17.58 11.42 -2.97
CA GLU A 51 -16.44 10.78 -3.63
C GLU A 51 -15.28 10.47 -2.66
N ASP A 52 -15.16 11.25 -1.59
CA ASP A 52 -14.14 11.15 -0.54
C ASP A 52 -14.51 10.16 0.58
N ALA A 53 -15.68 9.53 0.52
CA ALA A 53 -16.09 8.54 1.50
C ALA A 53 -15.21 7.28 1.41
N VAL A 54 -14.80 6.75 2.56
CA VAL A 54 -13.94 5.56 2.66
C VAL A 54 -14.79 4.30 2.79
N TYR A 55 -14.40 3.22 2.12
CA TYR A 55 -15.06 1.93 2.07
C TYR A 55 -14.09 0.80 2.38
N LEU A 56 -14.48 -0.16 3.20
CA LEU A 56 -13.82 -1.46 3.24
C LEU A 56 -14.21 -2.24 1.99
N VAL A 57 -13.27 -2.93 1.34
CA VAL A 57 -13.55 -3.79 0.19
C VAL A 57 -13.19 -5.24 0.49
N ASN A 58 -13.73 -6.15 -0.32
CA ASN A 58 -13.57 -7.60 -0.16
C ASN A 58 -14.06 -8.10 1.22
N THR A 59 -15.08 -7.45 1.80
CA THR A 59 -15.58 -7.78 3.14
C THR A 59 -16.41 -9.06 3.18
N CYS A 60 -16.72 -9.62 2.03
CA CYS A 60 -17.54 -10.81 1.89
C CYS A 60 -17.05 -11.63 0.69
N PRO A 61 -17.01 -12.98 0.79
CA PRO A 61 -16.69 -13.84 -0.36
C PRO A 61 -17.67 -13.63 -1.53
N LYS A 62 -17.25 -13.96 -2.76
CA LYS A 62 -18.06 -13.80 -3.96
C LYS A 62 -19.39 -14.56 -3.82
N GLY A 63 -20.50 -13.83 -3.97
CA GLY A 63 -21.87 -14.38 -3.82
C GLY A 63 -22.32 -14.54 -2.36
N GLY A 64 -21.48 -14.14 -1.39
CA GLY A 64 -21.79 -14.16 0.03
C GLY A 64 -22.72 -13.04 0.47
N LYS A 65 -23.06 -13.03 1.77
CA LYS A 65 -23.93 -12.03 2.40
C LYS A 65 -23.29 -11.49 3.68
N LEU A 66 -23.70 -10.28 4.08
CA LEU A 66 -23.33 -9.67 5.36
C LEU A 66 -24.58 -9.48 6.20
N ASP A 67 -24.58 -10.09 7.38
CA ASP A 67 -25.61 -9.84 8.38
C ASP A 67 -25.05 -8.89 9.43
N SER A 68 -25.79 -7.84 9.76
CA SER A 68 -25.40 -6.94 10.85
C SER A 68 -25.35 -7.71 12.17
N VAL A 69 -24.32 -7.46 12.98
CA VAL A 69 -24.13 -8.12 14.28
C VAL A 69 -23.84 -7.06 15.33
N ALA A 70 -24.54 -7.15 16.46
CA ALA A 70 -24.27 -6.32 17.63
C ALA A 70 -22.91 -6.66 18.24
N PHE A 71 -22.25 -5.69 18.87
CA PHE A 71 -20.94 -5.92 19.52
C PHE A 71 -20.97 -7.08 20.53
N SER A 72 -22.06 -7.23 21.29
CA SER A 72 -22.26 -8.30 22.26
C SER A 72 -22.39 -9.71 21.65
N ALA A 73 -22.64 -9.80 20.34
CA ALA A 73 -22.77 -11.06 19.61
C ALA A 73 -21.47 -11.46 18.86
N LEU A 74 -20.38 -10.71 19.06
CA LEU A 74 -19.06 -11.10 18.59
C LEU A 74 -18.42 -12.16 19.50
N PRO A 75 -17.58 -13.07 18.95
CA PRO A 75 -16.81 -13.99 19.77
C PRO A 75 -15.97 -13.26 20.83
N ALA A 76 -15.84 -13.84 22.03
CA ALA A 76 -15.06 -13.26 23.12
C ALA A 76 -13.58 -13.02 22.75
N ALA A 77 -13.01 -13.87 21.87
CA ALA A 77 -11.66 -13.71 21.34
C ALA A 77 -11.50 -12.40 20.54
N THR A 78 -12.53 -12.00 19.78
CA THR A 78 -12.56 -10.72 19.05
C THR A 78 -12.47 -9.54 20.02
N VAL A 79 -13.29 -9.54 21.06
CA VAL A 79 -13.32 -8.47 22.08
C VAL A 79 -11.98 -8.38 22.82
N SER A 80 -11.40 -9.52 23.16
CA SER A 80 -10.08 -9.61 23.81
C SER A 80 -8.98 -9.04 22.92
N TYR A 81 -8.98 -9.39 21.64
CA TYR A 81 -8.01 -8.87 20.67
C TYR A 81 -8.11 -7.35 20.50
N LEU A 82 -9.32 -6.81 20.39
CA LEU A 82 -9.53 -5.36 20.28
C LEU A 82 -9.04 -4.62 21.54
N SER A 83 -9.34 -5.15 22.72
CA SER A 83 -8.94 -4.54 23.98
C SER A 83 -7.41 -4.50 24.15
N ALA A 84 -6.72 -5.57 23.72
CA ALA A 84 -5.27 -5.70 23.83
C ALA A 84 -4.50 -4.91 22.76
N ASN A 85 -5.01 -4.83 21.53
CA ASN A 85 -4.26 -4.26 20.39
C ASN A 85 -4.74 -2.87 19.96
N TYR A 86 -5.94 -2.47 20.36
CA TYR A 86 -6.55 -1.20 19.98
C TYR A 86 -7.07 -0.43 21.20
N THR A 87 -6.37 -0.45 22.34
CA THR A 87 -6.81 0.21 23.58
C THR A 87 -7.25 1.66 23.34
N GLY A 88 -8.48 2.00 23.78
CA GLY A 88 -9.08 3.31 23.50
C GLY A 88 -9.85 3.39 22.18
N TYR A 89 -10.07 2.26 21.49
CA TYR A 89 -10.95 2.22 20.33
C TYR A 89 -12.41 2.52 20.68
N THR A 90 -13.14 3.07 19.71
CA THR A 90 -14.60 3.15 19.73
C THR A 90 -15.15 2.15 18.72
N PHE A 91 -16.04 1.26 19.16
CA PHE A 91 -16.74 0.36 18.25
C PHE A 91 -17.70 1.15 17.35
N GLN A 92 -17.71 0.84 16.05
CA GLN A 92 -18.61 1.50 15.10
C GLN A 92 -19.71 0.55 14.61
N LYS A 93 -19.33 -0.62 14.08
CA LYS A 93 -20.27 -1.64 13.57
C LYS A 93 -19.57 -2.96 13.31
N ALA A 94 -20.36 -4.03 13.27
CA ALA A 94 -19.86 -5.34 12.88
C ALA A 94 -20.85 -6.09 11.99
N PHE A 95 -20.32 -7.03 11.22
CA PHE A 95 -21.08 -7.89 10.34
C PHE A 95 -20.55 -9.33 10.43
N LYS A 96 -21.44 -10.30 10.25
CA LYS A 96 -21.08 -11.68 9.97
C LYS A 96 -21.13 -11.90 8.46
N ALA A 97 -19.99 -12.22 7.88
CA ALA A 97 -19.89 -12.63 6.49
C ALA A 97 -20.28 -14.10 6.36
N LYS A 98 -21.15 -14.38 5.39
CA LYS A 98 -21.57 -15.71 4.99
C LYS A 98 -21.12 -15.99 3.56
N SER A 99 -20.75 -17.23 3.27
CA SER A 99 -20.48 -17.69 1.91
C SER A 99 -21.76 -17.73 1.06
N ALA A 100 -21.62 -17.97 -0.24
CA ALA A 100 -22.77 -18.10 -1.15
C ALA A 100 -23.77 -19.18 -0.73
N ASN A 101 -23.30 -20.20 0.00
CA ASN A 101 -24.12 -21.29 0.52
C ASN A 101 -24.71 -20.99 1.91
N GLY A 102 -24.55 -19.76 2.42
CA GLY A 102 -25.08 -19.32 3.72
C GLY A 102 -24.27 -19.73 4.94
N ALA A 103 -23.17 -20.48 4.77
CA ALA A 103 -22.27 -20.86 5.86
C ALA A 103 -21.51 -19.65 6.39
N ALA A 104 -21.29 -19.59 7.70
CA ALA A 104 -20.48 -18.54 8.31
C ALA A 104 -19.03 -18.62 7.81
N ASP A 105 -18.50 -17.49 7.33
CA ASP A 105 -17.15 -17.39 6.79
C ASP A 105 -16.23 -16.60 7.74
N SER A 106 -16.67 -15.41 8.14
CA SER A 106 -15.85 -14.49 8.94
C SER A 106 -16.68 -13.42 9.64
N TYR A 107 -16.06 -12.68 10.55
CA TYR A 107 -16.59 -11.44 11.10
C TYR A 107 -15.83 -10.24 10.53
N VAL A 108 -16.57 -9.20 10.19
CA VAL A 108 -16.07 -7.89 9.78
C VAL A 108 -16.36 -6.92 10.92
N VAL A 109 -15.32 -6.36 11.53
CA VAL A 109 -15.46 -5.44 12.65
C VAL A 109 -14.87 -4.09 12.27
N VAL A 110 -15.65 -3.03 12.44
CA VAL A 110 -15.23 -1.66 12.16
C VAL A 110 -15.13 -0.90 13.48
N ILE A 111 -13.96 -0.32 13.73
CA ILE A 111 -13.68 0.50 14.90
C ILE A 111 -13.16 1.88 14.46
N SER A 112 -13.21 2.85 15.37
CA SER A 112 -12.42 4.08 15.31
C SER A 112 -11.27 3.97 16.30
N PHE A 113 -10.05 4.21 15.85
CA PHE A 113 -8.85 4.19 16.68
C PHE A 113 -8.01 5.43 16.35
N ASN A 114 -7.71 6.25 17.36
CA ASN A 114 -7.04 7.55 17.18
C ASN A 114 -7.70 8.45 16.12
N GLY A 115 -9.03 8.49 16.11
CA GLY A 115 -9.82 9.28 15.17
C GLY A 115 -9.79 8.78 13.72
N LYS A 116 -9.29 7.56 13.49
CA LYS A 116 -9.21 6.94 12.17
C LYS A 116 -9.94 5.61 12.17
N PRO A 117 -10.69 5.28 11.11
CA PRO A 117 -11.40 4.04 11.13
C PRO A 117 -10.56 2.85 10.64
N VAL A 118 -10.79 1.69 11.24
CA VAL A 118 -10.09 0.44 10.96
C VAL A 118 -11.13 -0.66 10.75
N GLY A 119 -11.02 -1.38 9.64
CA GLY A 119 -11.82 -2.57 9.35
C GLY A 119 -11.00 -3.82 9.58
N LEU A 120 -11.46 -4.74 10.41
CA LEU A 120 -10.74 -5.92 10.85
C LEU A 120 -11.53 -7.17 10.46
N LYS A 121 -10.83 -8.17 9.94
CA LYS A 121 -11.34 -9.50 9.65
C LYS A 121 -10.98 -10.44 10.80
N PHE A 122 -11.98 -11.13 11.31
CA PHE A 122 -11.81 -12.26 12.22
C PHE A 122 -12.40 -13.51 11.58
N ASP A 123 -11.84 -14.68 11.91
CA ASP A 123 -12.47 -15.95 11.56
C ASP A 123 -13.73 -16.20 12.41
N THR A 124 -14.39 -17.33 12.19
CA THR A 124 -15.62 -17.69 12.92
C THR A 124 -15.39 -17.97 14.42
N ALA A 125 -14.15 -18.24 14.84
CA ALA A 125 -13.76 -18.41 16.24
C ALA A 125 -13.40 -17.07 16.92
N GLY A 126 -13.26 -16.00 16.15
CA GLY A 126 -12.84 -14.68 16.65
C GLY A 126 -11.32 -14.48 16.66
N THR A 127 -10.56 -15.33 15.97
CA THR A 127 -9.13 -15.13 15.75
C THR A 127 -8.95 -14.04 14.70
N PHE A 128 -8.05 -13.08 14.97
CA PHE A 128 -7.72 -12.05 14.00
C PHE A 128 -7.07 -12.67 12.76
N VAL A 129 -7.55 -12.28 11.57
CA VAL A 129 -7.04 -12.74 10.28
C VAL A 129 -6.25 -11.64 9.59
N SER A 130 -6.88 -10.48 9.39
CA SER A 130 -6.28 -9.37 8.65
C SER A 130 -7.02 -8.06 8.86
N ILE A 131 -6.44 -6.95 8.39
CA ILE A 131 -7.15 -5.68 8.22
C ILE A 131 -7.74 -5.66 6.80
N PHE A 132 -8.95 -5.12 6.64
CA PHE A 132 -9.57 -4.93 5.33
C PHE A 132 -8.92 -3.78 4.56
N GLU A 133 -8.78 -3.97 3.25
CA GLU A 133 -8.43 -2.89 2.33
C GLU A 133 -9.49 -1.78 2.40
N GLN A 134 -9.04 -0.54 2.43
CA GLN A 134 -9.88 0.67 2.39
C GLN A 134 -9.77 1.34 1.01
N ARG A 135 -10.87 1.80 0.43
CA ARG A 135 -10.94 2.51 -0.86
C ARG A 135 -11.87 3.71 -0.79
N GLU A 136 -11.64 4.72 -1.63
CA GLU A 136 -12.58 5.84 -1.80
C GLU A 136 -13.74 5.46 -2.72
N ALA A 137 -14.88 6.14 -2.59
CA ALA A 137 -16.07 5.86 -3.39
C ALA A 137 -15.80 5.89 -4.89
N ARG A 138 -14.96 6.84 -5.34
CA ARG A 138 -14.58 7.01 -6.75
C ARG A 138 -13.71 5.87 -7.30
N ASP A 139 -12.99 5.18 -6.42
CA ASP A 139 -12.15 4.03 -6.77
C ASP A 139 -12.90 2.70 -6.77
N LEU A 140 -14.19 2.70 -6.43
CA LEU A 140 -15.00 1.48 -6.36
C LEU A 140 -15.48 0.97 -7.73
N LYS A 141 -15.63 1.85 -8.72
CA LYS A 141 -16.25 1.51 -10.02
C LYS A 141 -15.24 1.15 -11.12
N ASN A 142 -13.97 1.54 -10.95
CA ASN A 142 -12.89 1.31 -11.91
C ASN A 142 -11.76 0.52 -11.24
N LYS A 143 -10.74 0.10 -12.01
CA LYS A 143 -9.52 -0.55 -11.47
C LYS A 143 -8.80 0.29 -10.39
N GLY A 144 -9.25 1.52 -10.13
CA GLY A 144 -8.52 2.54 -9.37
C GLY A 144 -7.42 3.13 -10.24
N TRP A 145 -6.79 4.22 -9.80
CA TRP A 145 -5.64 4.79 -10.51
C TRP A 145 -4.41 3.85 -10.51
N HIS A 146 -4.38 2.83 -9.63
CA HIS A 146 -3.35 1.80 -9.54
C HIS A 146 -3.95 0.46 -9.05
N PRO A 147 -3.34 -0.71 -9.34
CA PRO A 147 -3.58 -1.92 -8.53
C PRO A 147 -3.48 -1.55 -7.04
N GLY A 148 -4.43 -1.99 -6.20
CA GLY A 148 -4.50 -1.69 -4.76
C GLY A 148 -4.97 -0.27 -4.34
N GLY A 149 -5.47 0.56 -5.27
CA GLY A 149 -6.13 1.84 -4.95
C GLY A 149 -5.21 2.90 -4.31
N ARG A 150 -5.76 3.93 -3.64
CA ARG A 150 -5.01 5.01 -2.94
C ARG A 150 -4.05 4.51 -1.83
N PHE A 151 -4.10 3.21 -1.50
CA PHE A 151 -3.24 2.59 -0.48
C PHE A 151 -2.15 1.69 -1.04
N ASP A 152 -2.20 1.32 -2.33
CA ASP A 152 -1.00 0.89 -3.02
C ASP A 152 -0.17 2.12 -3.39
N MET A 153 1.15 2.00 -3.22
CA MET A 153 2.13 3.04 -3.53
C MET A 153 1.98 4.38 -2.78
N ARG A 154 1.70 4.40 -1.46
CA ARG A 154 1.71 5.68 -0.71
C ARG A 154 3.08 6.17 -0.22
N ASP A 155 4.19 5.75 -0.84
CA ASP A 155 5.60 6.20 -0.61
C ASP A 155 6.68 5.12 -0.86
N GLY A 156 6.32 3.91 -1.29
CA GLY A 156 7.27 2.80 -1.42
C GLY A 156 7.47 1.98 -0.12
N ARG A 157 6.59 2.12 0.88
CA ARG A 157 6.68 1.40 2.17
C ARG A 157 5.72 0.20 2.34
N CYS A 158 5.11 -0.31 1.26
CA CYS A 158 4.28 -1.53 1.21
C CYS A 158 3.54 -1.85 2.53
N ARG A 159 2.35 -1.28 2.76
CA ARG A 159 1.65 -1.39 4.05
C ARG A 159 0.91 -2.73 4.22
N ASP A 160 1.66 -3.79 4.46
CA ASP A 160 1.24 -4.95 5.27
C ASP A 160 1.91 -4.83 6.65
N THR A 161 1.57 -3.77 7.39
CA THR A 161 2.19 -3.49 8.69
C THR A 161 2.07 -4.73 9.61
N LEU A 162 3.21 -5.31 9.92
CA LEU A 162 3.36 -6.41 10.87
C LEU A 162 3.67 -5.80 12.24
N ALA A 163 2.88 -6.14 13.25
CA ALA A 163 3.19 -5.75 14.62
C ALA A 163 4.59 -6.25 15.00
N LEU A 164 5.41 -5.43 15.66
CA LEU A 164 6.77 -5.83 16.07
C LEU A 164 6.76 -7.08 16.98
N SER A 165 5.68 -7.25 17.75
CA SER A 165 5.42 -8.44 18.56
C SER A 165 5.20 -9.70 17.73
N ALA A 166 4.70 -9.58 16.50
CA ALA A 166 4.45 -10.66 15.56
C ALA A 166 5.66 -11.01 14.67
N LEU A 167 6.80 -10.31 14.82
CA LEU A 167 8.04 -10.70 14.13
C LEU A 167 8.48 -12.11 14.53
N PRO A 168 8.98 -12.93 13.58
CA PRO A 168 9.55 -14.24 13.89
C PRO A 168 10.66 -14.14 14.93
N ALA A 169 10.74 -15.12 15.82
CA ALA A 169 11.75 -15.15 16.88
C ALA A 169 13.18 -15.02 16.32
N ALA A 170 13.46 -15.67 15.18
CA ALA A 170 14.75 -15.58 14.49
C ALA A 170 15.13 -14.12 14.11
N VAL A 171 14.16 -13.31 13.66
CA VAL A 171 14.39 -11.91 13.29
C VAL A 171 14.66 -11.07 14.53
N LYS A 172 13.90 -11.28 15.61
CA LYS A 172 14.13 -10.57 16.89
C LYS A 172 15.51 -10.88 17.45
N THR A 173 15.89 -12.16 17.51
CA THR A 173 17.21 -12.60 17.95
C THR A 173 18.32 -12.01 17.09
N TYR A 174 18.13 -11.93 15.76
CA TYR A 174 19.13 -11.33 14.88
C TYR A 174 19.40 -9.87 15.23
N PHE A 175 18.35 -9.07 15.53
CA PHE A 175 18.53 -7.68 15.96
C PHE A 175 19.18 -7.57 17.33
N THR A 176 18.78 -8.36 18.31
CA THR A 176 19.42 -8.31 19.65
C THR A 176 20.90 -8.67 19.59
N THR A 177 21.29 -9.60 18.71
CA THR A 177 22.69 -10.03 18.58
C THR A 177 23.54 -9.08 17.76
N ASN A 178 23.05 -8.62 16.60
CA ASN A 178 23.87 -7.88 15.63
C ASN A 178 23.68 -6.37 15.71
N PHE A 179 22.56 -5.92 16.27
CA PHE A 179 22.14 -4.52 16.31
C PHE A 179 21.53 -4.17 17.67
N ALA A 180 22.18 -4.56 18.77
CA ALA A 180 21.65 -4.42 20.13
C ALA A 180 21.28 -2.97 20.53
N GLN A 181 21.87 -1.97 19.86
CA GLN A 181 21.59 -0.55 20.09
C GLN A 181 20.42 -0.01 19.27
N ASP A 182 19.84 -0.81 18.38
CA ASP A 182 18.74 -0.38 17.54
C ASP A 182 17.40 -0.55 18.25
N THR A 183 16.57 0.49 18.11
CA THR A 183 15.15 0.43 18.42
C THR A 183 14.37 0.04 17.17
N LEU A 184 13.59 -1.04 17.24
CA LEU A 184 12.68 -1.42 16.16
C LEU A 184 11.50 -0.44 16.10
N LEU A 185 11.20 0.08 14.91
CA LEU A 185 10.16 1.10 14.72
C LEU A 185 8.97 0.58 13.92
N HIS A 186 9.22 -0.25 12.91
CA HIS A 186 8.18 -0.76 12.04
C HIS A 186 8.58 -2.10 11.45
N ALA A 187 7.61 -2.95 11.15
CA ALA A 187 7.81 -4.12 10.33
C ALA A 187 6.68 -4.23 9.30
N THR A 188 6.98 -4.82 8.16
CA THR A 188 5.98 -5.20 7.17
C THR A 188 6.33 -6.55 6.56
N THR A 189 5.31 -7.29 6.16
CA THR A 189 5.45 -8.40 5.24
C THR A 189 5.36 -7.91 3.79
N THR A 190 5.97 -8.63 2.87
CA THR A 190 5.82 -8.43 1.43
C THR A 190 4.97 -9.55 0.84
N LYS A 191 4.56 -9.42 -0.43
CA LYS A 191 3.70 -10.39 -1.12
C LYS A 191 4.27 -11.81 -1.16
N ASP A 192 5.59 -11.95 -1.20
CA ASP A 192 6.33 -13.22 -1.18
C ASP A 192 6.54 -13.77 0.25
N GLY A 193 6.02 -13.10 1.27
CA GLY A 193 6.15 -13.48 2.68
C GLY A 193 7.45 -13.03 3.35
N SER A 194 8.31 -12.29 2.64
CA SER A 194 9.53 -11.70 3.20
C SER A 194 9.20 -10.58 4.19
N PHE A 195 10.13 -10.26 5.09
CA PHE A 195 9.94 -9.23 6.11
C PHE A 195 10.85 -8.03 5.85
N LEU A 196 10.30 -6.82 5.93
CA LEU A 196 11.09 -5.59 6.00
C LEU A 196 10.93 -4.98 7.40
N VAL A 197 12.05 -4.70 8.06
CA VAL A 197 12.09 -4.16 9.42
C VAL A 197 12.82 -2.82 9.42
N ILE A 198 12.13 -1.78 9.87
CA ILE A 198 12.69 -0.45 10.08
C ILE A 198 13.20 -0.35 11.52
N SER A 199 14.44 0.10 11.67
CA SER A 199 15.12 0.27 12.95
C SER A 199 15.83 1.62 13.02
N ALA A 200 16.03 2.13 14.23
CA ALA A 200 16.74 3.37 14.49
C ALA A 200 17.79 3.23 15.58
N SER A 201 18.98 3.76 15.30
CA SER A 201 20.01 4.05 16.29
C SER A 201 20.53 5.47 16.05
N LYS A 202 21.60 5.65 15.27
CA LYS A 202 22.12 6.97 14.82
C LYS A 202 21.56 7.44 13.47
N GLY A 203 20.53 6.77 12.99
CA GLY A 203 19.88 6.98 11.70
C GLY A 203 18.81 5.93 11.49
N LEU A 204 17.99 6.11 10.45
CA LEU A 204 16.98 5.13 10.07
C LEU A 204 17.60 4.08 9.16
N PHE A 205 17.23 2.83 9.36
CA PHE A 205 17.64 1.71 8.54
C PHE A 205 16.46 0.83 8.19
N ILE A 206 16.51 0.21 7.02
CA ILE A 206 15.61 -0.86 6.61
C ILE A 206 16.41 -2.14 6.43
N SER A 207 15.96 -3.21 7.07
CA SER A 207 16.55 -4.55 6.97
C SER A 207 15.53 -5.51 6.35
N ALA A 208 15.95 -6.26 5.34
CA ALA A 208 15.15 -7.28 4.68
C ALA A 208 15.53 -8.67 5.19
N PHE A 209 14.52 -9.51 5.40
CA PHE A 209 14.62 -10.91 5.78
C PHE A 209 13.77 -11.76 4.86
N SER A 210 14.22 -12.98 4.56
CA SER A 210 13.44 -13.95 3.78
C SER A 210 12.19 -14.42 4.56
N PRO A 211 11.26 -15.16 3.93
CA PRO A 211 10.08 -15.70 4.63
C PRO A 211 10.43 -16.65 5.78
N ALA A 212 11.62 -17.25 5.76
CA ALA A 212 12.15 -18.09 6.85
C ALA A 212 12.81 -17.27 7.99
N GLY A 213 12.81 -15.94 7.91
CA GLY A 213 13.43 -15.06 8.90
C GLY A 213 14.96 -14.93 8.77
N VAL A 214 15.54 -15.32 7.63
CA VAL A 214 16.99 -15.21 7.38
C VAL A 214 17.32 -13.81 6.88
N PHE A 215 18.34 -13.18 7.45
CA PHE A 215 18.78 -11.83 7.03
C PHE A 215 19.25 -11.83 5.57
N VAL A 216 18.78 -10.86 4.79
CA VAL A 216 19.14 -10.69 3.38
C VAL A 216 20.01 -9.47 3.19
N LYS A 217 19.54 -8.29 3.62
CA LYS A 217 20.25 -7.02 3.42
C LYS A 217 19.77 -5.95 4.40
N ARG A 218 20.66 -5.04 4.76
CA ARG A 218 20.32 -3.79 5.45
C ARG A 218 20.78 -2.58 4.64
N THR A 219 19.98 -1.52 4.65
CA THR A 219 20.27 -0.26 3.97
C THR A 219 19.89 0.91 4.89
N ALA A 220 20.70 1.97 4.92
CA ALA A 220 20.34 3.20 5.60
C ALA A 220 19.24 3.93 4.81
N ILE A 221 18.19 4.38 5.50
CA ILE A 221 17.16 5.25 4.93
C ILE A 221 17.68 6.68 5.06
N THR A 222 18.28 7.19 3.99
CA THR A 222 18.72 8.59 3.90
C THR A 222 17.64 9.43 3.25
N GLU A 223 17.42 10.66 3.73
CA GLU A 223 16.57 11.62 3.02
C GLU A 223 17.13 11.83 1.60
N PRO A 224 16.29 11.74 0.55
CA PRO A 224 16.73 11.94 -0.82
C PRO A 224 17.36 13.33 -0.95
N ALA A 225 18.50 13.39 -1.63
CA ALA A 225 19.18 14.67 -1.82
C ALA A 225 18.29 15.59 -2.68
N LYS A 226 17.95 16.76 -2.13
CA LYS A 226 17.24 17.83 -2.82
C LYS A 226 18.18 18.51 -3.78
N ARG A 227 17.68 18.81 -4.98
CA ARG A 227 18.41 19.49 -6.04
C ARG A 227 18.02 20.97 -6.07
N SER A 228 19.00 21.85 -6.03
CA SER A 228 18.80 23.28 -6.27
C SER A 228 19.77 23.80 -7.32
N GLU A 229 19.32 24.69 -8.19
CA GLU A 229 20.15 25.28 -9.25
C GLU A 229 21.23 26.19 -8.64
N VAL A 230 22.44 26.15 -9.20
CA VAL A 230 23.58 26.96 -8.80
C VAL A 230 24.33 27.47 -10.04
N ALA A 231 24.98 28.62 -9.92
CA ALA A 231 25.84 29.15 -10.97
C ALA A 231 27.13 28.32 -11.12
N LEU A 232 27.77 28.37 -12.29
CA LEU A 232 29.06 27.70 -12.55
C LEU A 232 30.13 28.04 -11.50
N ALA A 233 30.21 29.31 -11.09
CA ALA A 233 31.17 29.77 -10.08
C ALA A 233 30.98 29.13 -8.70
N ALA A 234 29.78 28.62 -8.40
CA ALA A 234 29.47 27.94 -7.15
C ALA A 234 29.85 26.44 -7.15
N LEU A 235 30.28 25.90 -8.29
CA LEU A 235 30.92 24.57 -8.33
C LEU A 235 32.31 24.62 -7.69
N PRO A 236 32.76 23.56 -7.00
CA PRO A 236 34.13 23.48 -6.48
C PRO A 236 35.17 23.69 -7.59
N ALA A 237 36.31 24.29 -7.25
CA ALA A 237 37.37 24.59 -8.23
C ALA A 237 37.83 23.34 -8.98
N VAL A 238 37.96 22.21 -8.28
CA VAL A 238 38.30 20.89 -8.85
C VAL A 238 37.33 20.48 -9.96
N ALA A 239 36.02 20.65 -9.75
CA ALA A 239 35.00 20.32 -10.74
C ALA A 239 35.10 21.24 -11.97
N ARG A 240 35.32 22.54 -11.77
CA ARG A 240 35.47 23.49 -12.89
C ARG A 240 36.71 23.18 -13.74
N THR A 241 37.84 22.87 -13.09
CA THR A 241 39.07 22.44 -13.76
C THR A 241 38.85 21.16 -14.56
N TYR A 242 38.16 20.17 -13.99
CA TYR A 242 37.81 18.94 -14.71
C TYR A 242 37.00 19.24 -15.97
N LEU A 243 35.94 20.06 -15.86
CA LEU A 243 35.11 20.42 -17.02
C LEU A 243 35.93 21.08 -18.13
N THR A 244 36.79 22.05 -17.80
CA THR A 244 37.62 22.75 -18.79
C THR A 244 38.66 21.83 -19.45
N ASN A 245 39.28 20.93 -18.70
CA ASN A 245 40.32 20.05 -19.21
C ASN A 245 39.74 18.88 -20.02
N THR A 246 38.59 18.33 -19.61
CA THR A 246 37.98 17.16 -20.25
C THR A 246 37.07 17.55 -21.42
N PHE A 247 36.39 18.69 -21.35
CA PHE A 247 35.46 19.16 -22.36
C PHE A 247 35.90 20.52 -22.90
N ALA A 248 37.01 20.54 -23.65
CA ALA A 248 37.55 21.78 -24.19
C ALA A 248 36.49 22.57 -24.98
N GLY A 249 36.30 23.85 -24.62
CA GLY A 249 35.31 24.72 -25.28
C GLY A 249 33.85 24.40 -24.97
N TYR A 250 33.55 23.68 -23.88
CA TYR A 250 32.16 23.41 -23.49
C TYR A 250 31.36 24.70 -23.28
N VAL A 251 30.07 24.64 -23.64
CA VAL A 251 29.07 25.65 -23.32
C VAL A 251 28.36 25.23 -22.04
N PHE A 252 28.48 26.04 -20.99
CA PHE A 252 27.76 25.82 -19.74
C PHE A 252 26.25 26.07 -19.93
N ASN A 253 25.40 25.16 -19.46
CA ASN A 253 23.95 25.36 -19.47
C ASN A 253 23.42 25.64 -18.06
N LYS A 254 23.52 24.65 -17.16
CA LYS A 254 23.04 24.76 -15.77
C LYS A 254 23.89 23.90 -14.85
N ALA A 255 23.98 24.27 -13.59
CA ALA A 255 24.52 23.40 -12.55
C ALA A 255 23.55 23.29 -11.38
N TYR A 256 23.68 22.20 -10.63
CA TYR A 256 22.85 21.94 -9.48
C TYR A 256 23.70 21.39 -8.35
N VAL A 257 23.39 21.82 -7.13
CA VAL A 257 23.89 21.21 -5.90
C VAL A 257 22.86 20.22 -5.38
N LEU A 258 23.32 19.07 -4.92
CA LEU A 258 22.52 18.06 -4.23
C LEU A 258 22.77 18.19 -2.73
N LYS A 259 21.73 18.43 -1.94
CA LYS A 259 21.83 18.55 -0.47
C LYS A 259 20.89 17.58 0.24
N THR A 260 21.37 17.00 1.34
CA THR A 260 20.52 16.29 2.32
C THR A 260 20.54 17.12 3.61
N GLY A 261 19.40 17.67 4.01
CA GLY A 261 19.39 18.77 4.97
C GLY A 261 20.28 19.94 4.52
N THR A 262 21.21 20.36 5.37
CA THR A 262 22.21 21.41 5.05
C THR A 262 23.49 20.85 4.41
N ALA A 263 23.70 19.53 4.42
CA ALA A 263 24.93 18.91 3.96
C ALA A 263 24.93 18.75 2.43
N VAL A 264 25.99 19.24 1.77
CA VAL A 264 26.22 19.02 0.34
C VAL A 264 26.63 17.57 0.11
N LYS A 265 25.94 16.90 -0.82
CA LYS A 265 26.21 15.52 -1.25
C LYS A 265 26.93 15.44 -2.59
N GLY A 266 26.80 16.47 -3.42
CA GLY A 266 27.50 16.55 -4.69
C GLY A 266 26.94 17.62 -5.59
N TYR A 267 27.44 17.63 -6.81
CA TYR A 267 27.06 18.59 -7.84
C TYR A 267 26.76 17.87 -9.15
N THR A 268 25.97 18.49 -10.01
CA THR A 268 25.81 18.05 -11.40
C THR A 268 25.84 19.27 -12.32
N ALA A 269 26.75 19.25 -13.28
CA ALA A 269 26.86 20.26 -14.33
C ALA A 269 26.24 19.71 -15.62
N LEU A 270 25.36 20.50 -16.23
CA LEU A 270 24.84 20.27 -17.57
C LEU A 270 25.59 21.19 -18.53
N ILE A 271 26.24 20.59 -19.51
CA ILE A 271 27.06 21.28 -20.50
C ILE A 271 26.72 20.77 -21.90
N ASP A 272 27.04 21.57 -22.91
CA ASP A 272 27.15 21.11 -24.29
C ASP A 272 28.63 21.12 -24.67
N ALA A 273 29.12 20.04 -25.24
CA ALA A 273 30.46 20.00 -25.82
C ALA A 273 30.39 19.33 -27.18
N SER A 274 30.81 20.06 -28.21
CA SER A 274 30.80 19.60 -29.61
C SER A 274 29.41 19.14 -30.09
N GLY A 275 28.35 19.81 -29.68
CA GLY A 275 26.96 19.49 -30.06
C GLY A 275 26.36 18.31 -29.30
N THR A 276 27.06 17.80 -28.28
CA THR A 276 26.57 16.74 -27.40
C THR A 276 26.31 17.31 -26.01
N LYS A 277 25.09 17.12 -25.49
CA LYS A 277 24.73 17.51 -24.13
C LYS A 277 25.18 16.45 -23.14
N TYR A 278 25.86 16.88 -22.08
CA TYR A 278 26.33 16.01 -21.01
C TYR A 278 25.78 16.47 -19.66
N ALA A 279 25.45 15.50 -18.80
CA ALA A 279 25.29 15.69 -17.37
C ALA A 279 26.52 15.07 -16.69
N VAL A 280 27.38 15.91 -16.10
CA VAL A 280 28.61 15.52 -15.40
C VAL A 280 28.35 15.63 -13.91
N ALA A 281 28.45 14.52 -13.19
CA ALA A 281 28.22 14.44 -11.76
C ALA A 281 29.55 14.46 -10.99
N PHE A 282 29.57 15.22 -9.90
CA PHE A 282 30.70 15.37 -8.98
C PHE A 282 30.29 15.06 -7.54
N ASN A 283 31.22 14.62 -6.72
CA ASN A 283 31.02 14.46 -5.28
C ASN A 283 30.98 15.84 -4.57
N ALA A 284 30.82 15.86 -3.24
CA ALA A 284 30.77 17.11 -2.47
C ALA A 284 32.07 17.94 -2.53
N SER A 285 33.22 17.31 -2.76
CA SER A 285 34.52 17.97 -2.92
C SER A 285 34.78 18.47 -4.35
N GLY A 286 33.95 18.06 -5.31
CA GLY A 286 34.08 18.40 -6.72
C GLY A 286 34.83 17.36 -7.56
N ASP A 287 35.15 16.19 -7.01
CA ASP A 287 35.77 15.11 -7.79
C ASP A 287 34.74 14.46 -8.70
N TRP A 288 35.14 14.10 -9.91
CA TRP A 288 34.27 13.47 -10.89
C TRP A 288 33.77 12.10 -10.41
N ILE A 289 32.48 11.84 -10.59
CA ILE A 289 31.83 10.55 -10.30
C ILE A 289 31.46 9.84 -11.60
N LYS A 290 30.72 10.54 -12.48
CA LYS A 290 30.21 9.96 -13.72
C LYS A 290 29.81 11.04 -14.71
N THR A 291 29.79 10.68 -15.98
CA THR A 291 29.23 11.50 -17.07
C THR A 291 28.13 10.71 -17.78
N VAL A 292 27.02 11.37 -18.12
CA VAL A 292 25.91 10.79 -18.87
C VAL A 292 25.57 11.70 -20.03
N THR A 293 25.46 11.15 -21.24
CA THR A 293 24.94 11.89 -22.39
C THR A 293 23.44 12.10 -22.24
N VAL A 294 22.98 13.33 -22.45
CA VAL A 294 21.57 13.71 -22.35
C VAL A 294 21.03 13.91 -23.77
N ARG A 295 19.96 13.20 -24.10
CA ARG A 295 19.21 13.42 -25.35
C ARG A 295 18.19 14.52 -25.17
#